data_AF-A0A962T1T6-F1
#
_entry.id   AF-A0A962T1T6-F1
#
_cell.length_a   1.000
_cell.length_b   1.000
_cell.length_c   1.000
_cell.angle_alpha   90.00
_cell.angle_beta   90.00
_cell.angle_gamma   90.00
#
_symmetry.space_group_name_H-M   'P 1'
#
loop_
_entity.id
_entity.type
_entity.pdbx_description
1 polymer ?
#
loop_
_entity_poly.entity_id
_entity_poly.type
_entity_poly.pdbx_seq_one_letter_code
_entity_poly.pdbx_strand_id
1 'polypeptide(L)'
;MAQTLSLHTLATENWFFAGTGGVSQENRHCGFLPGFLDQDTGAVYLSCWADGRPAPFHALDGLPDHLVLARDPTGRVAAVKASVIAGFIRCGCFYTREQAACCLERTH
;
A
#
# COMPACT_ATOMS: atom_id res chain seq x y z
N MET A 1 -17.79 7.43 -7.44
CA MET A 1 -16.85 8.52 -7.13
C MET A 1 -15.47 7.90 -6.94
N ALA A 2 -14.54 8.10 -7.87
CA ALA A 2 -13.20 7.52 -7.77
C ALA A 2 -12.41 8.33 -6.73
N GLN A 3 -12.22 7.76 -5.55
CA GLN A 3 -11.53 8.43 -4.45
C GLN A 3 -10.03 8.32 -4.68
N THR A 4 -9.34 9.44 -4.80
CA THR A 4 -7.88 9.48 -4.92
C THR A 4 -7.23 8.89 -3.69
N LEU A 5 -6.20 8.06 -3.88
CA LEU A 5 -5.47 7.46 -2.78
C LEU A 5 -4.49 8.51 -2.24
N SER A 6 -4.72 8.93 -1.00
CA SER A 6 -3.97 9.97 -0.30
C SER A 6 -3.49 9.46 1.05
N LEU A 7 -2.56 10.15 1.69
CA LEU A 7 -2.10 9.79 3.05
C LEU A 7 -3.27 9.73 4.07
N HIS A 8 -4.31 10.56 3.88
CA HIS A 8 -5.52 10.54 4.71
C HIS A 8 -6.39 9.30 4.46
N THR A 9 -6.49 8.86 3.20
CA THR A 9 -7.15 7.59 2.84
C THR A 9 -6.40 6.41 3.45
N LEU A 10 -5.07 6.40 3.32
CA LEU A 10 -4.21 5.38 3.92
C LEU A 10 -4.36 5.32 5.45
N ALA A 11 -4.42 6.48 6.12
CA ALA A 11 -4.61 6.55 7.57
C ALA A 11 -5.99 6.02 8.00
N THR A 12 -7.05 6.37 7.27
CA THR A 12 -8.41 5.86 7.51
C THR A 12 -8.48 4.35 7.33
N GLU A 13 -7.91 3.83 6.24
CA GLU A 13 -7.86 2.39 6.01
C GLU A 13 -7.00 1.67 7.07
N ASN A 14 -5.88 2.27 7.50
CA ASN A 14 -5.05 1.68 8.55
C ASN A 14 -5.75 1.68 9.92
N TRP A 15 -6.63 2.67 10.18
CA TRP A 15 -7.48 2.71 11.36
C TRP A 15 -8.61 1.67 11.29
N PHE A 16 -9.20 1.47 10.10
CA PHE A 16 -10.25 0.48 9.86
C PHE A 16 -9.75 -0.96 10.03
N PHE A 17 -8.54 -1.25 9.55
CA PHE A 17 -7.92 -2.58 9.66
C PHE A 17 -7.05 -2.75 10.93
N ALA A 18 -7.05 -1.78 11.85
CA ALA A 18 -6.28 -1.84 13.08
C ALA A 18 -6.66 -3.08 13.92
N GLY A 19 -5.66 -3.90 14.29
CA GLY A 19 -5.87 -5.17 15.00
C GLY A 19 -6.15 -6.37 14.08
N THR A 20 -5.89 -6.25 12.78
CA THR A 20 -5.98 -7.34 11.80
C THR A 20 -4.67 -7.46 11.01
N GLY A 21 -4.52 -8.56 10.28
CA GLY A 21 -3.45 -8.75 9.30
C GLY A 21 -3.33 -7.68 8.20
N GLY A 22 -4.26 -6.73 8.13
CA GLY A 22 -4.18 -5.55 7.28
C GLY A 22 -3.24 -4.45 7.78
N VAL A 23 -2.64 -4.59 8.98
CA VAL A 23 -1.64 -3.65 9.53
C VAL A 23 -0.22 -4.14 9.27
N SER A 24 0.58 -3.30 8.61
CA SER A 24 1.96 -3.64 8.21
C SER A 24 2.88 -4.06 9.38
N GLN A 25 2.60 -3.61 10.60
CA GLN A 25 3.35 -4.00 11.81
C GLN A 25 3.05 -5.43 12.28
N GLU A 26 1.80 -5.89 12.17
CA GLU A 26 1.41 -7.25 12.56
C GLU A 26 1.74 -8.28 11.47
N ASN A 27 1.89 -7.82 10.22
CA ASN A 27 2.11 -8.67 9.05
C ASN A 27 3.61 -8.91 8.72
N ARG A 28 4.52 -8.20 9.40
CA ARG A 28 5.97 -8.22 9.12
C ARG A 28 6.61 -9.60 9.33
N HIS A 29 6.06 -10.42 10.23
CA HIS A 29 6.55 -11.77 10.50
C HIS A 29 6.06 -12.83 9.50
N CYS A 30 5.07 -12.53 8.65
CA CYS A 30 4.47 -13.48 7.71
C CYS A 30 4.95 -13.34 6.25
N GLY A 31 5.91 -12.44 5.99
CA GLY A 31 6.50 -12.24 4.66
C GLY A 31 5.65 -11.41 3.69
N PHE A 32 4.67 -10.66 4.19
CA PHE A 32 3.91 -9.71 3.40
C PHE A 32 4.64 -8.37 3.33
N LEU A 33 4.97 -7.94 2.11
CA LEU A 33 5.57 -6.64 1.85
C LEU A 33 4.48 -5.65 1.45
N PRO A 34 4.43 -4.43 2.02
CA PRO A 34 3.47 -3.43 1.57
C PRO A 34 3.71 -3.08 0.10
N GLY A 35 2.63 -2.92 -0.65
CA GLY A 35 2.67 -2.67 -2.08
C GLY A 35 1.41 -2.01 -2.61
N PHE A 36 1.44 -1.67 -3.89
CA PHE A 36 0.40 -0.97 -4.61
C PHE A 36 0.13 -1.66 -5.93
N LEU A 37 -1.14 -1.81 -6.28
CA LEU A 37 -1.57 -2.29 -7.60
C LEU A 37 -2.19 -1.12 -8.35
N ASP A 38 -1.67 -0.80 -9.53
CA ASP A 38 -2.34 0.09 -10.46
C ASP A 38 -3.36 -0.70 -11.27
N GLN A 39 -4.66 -0.47 -11.03
CA GLN A 39 -5.74 -1.17 -11.74
C GLN A 39 -5.84 -0.81 -13.22
N ASP A 40 -5.28 0.32 -13.61
CA ASP A 40 -5.33 0.84 -14.98
C ASP A 40 -4.40 0.02 -15.90
N THR A 41 -3.20 -0.31 -15.42
CA THR A 41 -2.19 -1.09 -16.15
C THR A 41 -2.05 -2.52 -15.67
N GLY A 42 -2.59 -2.86 -14.50
CA GLY A 42 -2.36 -4.13 -13.80
C GLY A 42 -0.96 -4.24 -13.18
N ALA A 43 -0.17 -3.17 -13.20
CA ALA A 43 1.19 -3.18 -12.68
C ALA A 43 1.23 -3.13 -11.14
N VAL A 44 2.14 -3.90 -10.56
CA VAL A 44 2.32 -4.00 -9.11
C VAL A 44 3.63 -3.32 -8.72
N TYR A 45 3.57 -2.46 -7.71
CA TYR A 45 4.68 -1.66 -7.21
C TYR A 45 4.91 -1.97 -5.74
N LEU A 46 6.16 -2.18 -5.35
CA LEU A 46 6.50 -2.31 -3.93
C LEU A 46 6.42 -0.93 -3.27
N SER A 47 5.96 -0.91 -2.02
CA SER A 47 6.03 0.31 -1.23
C SER A 47 7.47 0.50 -0.77
N CYS A 48 8.09 1.54 -1.32
CA CYS A 48 9.47 1.91 -1.02
C CYS A 48 9.53 3.35 -0.51
N TRP A 49 10.59 3.64 0.22
CA TRP A 49 11.01 5.01 0.51
C TRP A 49 11.52 5.69 -0.76
N ALA A 50 11.70 7.02 -0.71
CA ALA A 50 12.32 7.79 -1.81
C ALA A 50 13.71 7.26 -2.23
N ASP A 51 14.44 6.60 -1.31
CA ASP A 51 15.74 5.96 -1.56
C ASP A 51 15.62 4.58 -2.25
N GLY A 52 14.41 4.13 -2.57
CA GLY A 52 14.15 2.81 -3.19
C GLY A 52 14.16 1.63 -2.23
N ARG A 53 14.52 1.84 -0.95
CA ARG A 53 14.45 0.80 0.08
C ARG A 53 13.00 0.43 0.39
N PRO A 54 12.68 -0.85 0.61
CA PRO A 54 11.33 -1.27 0.98
C PRO A 54 10.90 -0.62 2.28
N ALA A 55 9.72 -0.01 2.27
CA ALA A 55 9.15 0.64 3.43
C ALA A 55 8.47 -0.41 4.34
N PRO A 56 8.57 -0.27 5.67
CA PRO A 56 7.90 -1.16 6.61
C PRO A 56 6.39 -0.90 6.71
N PHE A 57 5.86 0.09 5.98
CA PHE A 57 4.46 0.47 5.88
C PHE A 57 4.21 1.04 4.46
N HIS A 58 2.94 1.30 4.12
CA HIS A 58 2.55 1.93 2.85
C HIS A 58 3.05 3.37 2.71
N ALA A 59 4.33 3.52 2.35
CA ALA A 59 4.93 4.76 1.90
C ALA A 59 4.66 4.98 0.41
N LEU A 60 4.28 6.20 0.05
CA LEU A 60 4.05 6.62 -1.34
C LEU A 60 5.32 7.21 -1.98
N ASP A 61 6.35 7.52 -1.18
CA ASP A 61 7.53 8.26 -1.61
C ASP A 61 8.34 7.58 -2.74
N GLY A 62 8.37 6.26 -2.76
CA GLY A 62 9.05 5.46 -3.78
C GLY A 62 8.20 5.14 -5.02
N LEU A 63 6.97 5.66 -5.12
CA LEU A 63 6.14 5.43 -6.29
C LEU A 63 6.64 6.21 -7.51
N PRO A 64 6.53 5.63 -8.70
CA PRO A 64 6.93 6.29 -9.94
C PRO A 64 5.99 7.45 -10.27
N ASP A 65 6.55 8.47 -10.92
CA ASP A 65 5.90 9.76 -11.12
C ASP A 65 4.60 9.68 -11.94
N HIS A 66 4.47 8.69 -12.84
CA HIS A 66 3.24 8.49 -13.62
C HIS A 66 2.02 8.09 -12.80
N LEU A 67 2.22 7.60 -11.57
CA LEU A 67 1.15 7.31 -10.62
C LEU A 67 0.87 8.50 -9.71
N VAL A 68 1.82 9.42 -9.58
CA VAL A 68 1.76 10.57 -8.67
C VAL A 68 0.95 11.69 -9.33
N LEU A 69 -0.15 12.09 -8.69
CA LEU A 69 -0.96 13.22 -9.14
C LEU A 69 -0.50 14.54 -8.55
N ALA A 70 0.00 14.51 -7.31
CA ALA A 70 0.49 15.70 -6.63
C ALA A 70 1.59 15.34 -5.63
N ARG A 71 2.55 16.25 -5.49
CA ARG A 71 3.58 16.24 -4.44
C ARG A 71 3.39 17.44 -3.53
N ASP A 72 3.68 17.27 -2.26
CA ASP A 72 3.72 18.34 -1.26
C ASP A 72 4.96 19.23 -1.51
N PRO A 73 4.98 20.51 -1.06
CA PRO A 73 6.16 21.39 -1.11
C PRO A 73 7.47 20.78 -0.55
N THR A 74 7.39 19.76 0.29
CA THR A 74 8.56 18.99 0.77
C THR A 74 9.10 17.96 -0.23
N GLY A 75 8.46 17.79 -1.39
CA GLY A 75 8.79 16.83 -2.45
C GLY A 75 8.17 15.44 -2.26
N ARG A 76 7.45 15.21 -1.15
CA ARG A 76 6.77 13.95 -0.85
C ARG A 76 5.51 13.77 -1.66
N VAL A 77 5.16 12.53 -1.97
CA VAL A 77 3.92 12.22 -2.70
C VAL A 77 2.71 12.53 -1.83
N ALA A 78 1.89 13.49 -2.26
CA ALA A 78 0.69 13.94 -1.55
C ALA A 78 -0.57 13.20 -2.04
N ALA A 79 -0.65 12.92 -3.35
CA ALA A 79 -1.77 12.20 -3.95
C ALA A 79 -1.30 11.32 -5.11
N VAL A 80 -1.90 10.15 -5.25
CA VAL A 80 -1.71 9.23 -6.39
C VAL A 80 -3.02 8.94 -7.11
N LYS A 81 -2.94 8.37 -8.32
CA LYS A 81 -4.11 7.99 -9.13
C LYS A 81 -5.10 7.16 -8.29
N ALA A 82 -6.39 7.43 -8.45
CA ALA A 82 -7.45 6.66 -7.79
C ALA A 82 -7.48 5.18 -8.21
N SER A 83 -6.91 4.86 -9.37
CA SER A 83 -6.73 3.48 -9.85
C SER A 83 -5.69 2.70 -9.04
N VAL A 84 -4.87 3.37 -8.22
CA VAL A 84 -3.86 2.71 -7.38
C VAL A 84 -4.55 2.21 -6.12
N ILE A 85 -4.43 0.91 -5.84
CA ILE A 85 -4.93 0.25 -4.64
C ILE A 85 -3.76 -0.14 -3.74
N ALA A 86 -3.87 0.17 -2.45
CA ALA A 86 -2.92 -0.30 -1.44
C ALA A 86 -3.22 -1.74 -1.01
N GLY A 87 -2.17 -2.57 -1.00
CA GLY A 87 -2.25 -3.98 -0.60
C GLY A 87 -0.90 -4.53 -0.18
N PHE A 88 -0.71 -5.82 -0.31
CA PHE A 88 0.49 -6.53 0.09
C PHE A 88 0.97 -7.46 -1.01
N ILE A 89 2.27 -7.64 -1.11
CA ILE A 89 2.91 -8.55 -2.05
C ILE A 89 3.51 -9.69 -1.24
N ARG A 90 3.17 -10.92 -1.61
CA ARG A 90 3.71 -12.15 -1.00
C ARG A 90 3.97 -13.17 -2.10
N CYS A 91 5.19 -13.71 -2.13
CA CYS A 91 5.65 -14.66 -3.17
C CYS A 91 5.40 -14.19 -4.61
N GLY A 92 5.48 -12.87 -4.87
CA GLY A 92 5.24 -12.30 -6.20
C GLY A 92 3.76 -12.10 -6.58
N CYS A 93 2.82 -12.48 -5.71
CA CYS A 93 1.39 -12.23 -5.89
C CYS A 93 0.95 -11.01 -5.08
N PHE A 94 0.09 -10.19 -5.67
CA PHE A 94 -0.57 -9.09 -4.96
C PHE A 94 -1.81 -9.59 -4.23
N TYR A 95 -1.97 -9.12 -3.00
CA TYR A 95 -3.10 -9.39 -2.11
C TYR A 95 -3.67 -8.05 -1.67
N THR A 96 -4.99 -7.88 -1.75
CA THR A 96 -5.63 -6.72 -1.13
C THR A 96 -5.52 -6.82 0.40
N ARG A 97 -5.76 -5.71 1.12
CA ARG A 97 -5.73 -5.74 2.60
C ARG A 97 -6.72 -6.76 3.18
N GLU A 98 -7.88 -6.89 2.57
CA GLU A 98 -8.89 -7.89 2.93
C GLU A 98 -8.38 -9.33 2.73
N GLN A 99 -7.73 -9.60 1.60
CA GLN A 99 -7.14 -10.91 1.34
C GLN A 99 -5.99 -11.23 2.29
N ALA A 100 -5.16 -10.24 2.63
CA ALA A 100 -4.09 -10.38 3.60
C ALA A 100 -4.63 -10.67 5.02
N ALA A 101 -5.68 -9.96 5.45
CA ALA A 101 -6.37 -10.21 6.70
C ALA A 101 -6.96 -11.64 6.76
N CYS A 102 -7.66 -12.07 5.71
CA CYS A 102 -8.24 -13.41 5.63
C CYS A 102 -7.19 -14.53 5.61
N CYS A 103 -6.01 -14.30 4.99
CA CYS A 103 -4.92 -15.27 5.01
C CYS A 103 -4.35 -15.50 6.42
N LEU A 104 -4.37 -14.47 7.27
CA LEU A 104 -3.87 -14.58 8.65
C LEU A 104 -4.91 -15.20 9.59
N GLU A 105 -6.21 -14.98 9.37
CA GLU A 105 -7.29 -15.60 10.16
C GLU A 105 -7.29 -17.15 10.08
N ARG A 106 -6.76 -17.75 9.02
CA ARG A 106 -6.68 -19.22 8.88
C ARG A 106 -5.47 -19.88 9.55
N THR A 107 -4.65 -19.14 10.29
CA THR A 107 -3.46 -19.68 10.97
C THR A 107 -3.69 -19.89 12.47
N HIS A 108 -4.88 -20.32 12.87
CA HIS A 108 -5.25 -20.59 14.26
C HIS A 108 -5.62 -22.06 14.50
#